data_AF-A0A6B1DAY9-F1
#
_entry.id   AF-A0A6B1DAY9-F1
#
_cell.length_a   1.000
_cell.length_b   1.000
_cell.length_c   1.000
_cell.angle_alpha   90.00
_cell.angle_beta   90.00
_cell.angle_gamma   90.00
#
_symmetry.space_group_name_H-M   'P 1'
#
loop_
_entity.id
_entity.type
_entity.pdbx_description
1 polymer ?
#
loop_
_entity_poly.entity_id
_entity_poly.type
_entity_poly.pdbx_seq_one_letter_code
_entity_poly.pdbx_strand_id
1 'polypeptide(L)'
;MVEKYLIGLVGQSLERTRQLRRIVQRQYPPEYDGLRRLCLKQLENIQAELQSLAQETVVDTTLQTPLRVRRFKRLVEHLNSVEGIGVFALSRISPDDSFLNRFITKICSEIAFPLRSPTASHISQDYFQIYPGFELLCVPLLESRFLLHLPDLYHELCHLFHHAPHIDLPELETYHAAYVRSQFEMVRHFRDETIAAERLRKPAGLRDQLQLWMTSWSKYWMQEFFCDLFAVSTAGPAFAWSHYHLCIERGGDPFETPLVSTTTHPADDARMRAALLMLTALGFDAEAKQIEETWRDYLRIMDYSPAPEYRQCYPDILLSGTVSAAEESIKGSGVVVAEPDTQVPGVALLNDAWQEFWQAPEDYQAWETEKLNALRATLHAAL
;
A
#
# COMPACT_ATOMS: atom_id res chain seq x y z
N MET A 1 -34.96 22.06 -17.32
CA MET A 1 -33.63 22.65 -17.58
C MET A 1 -32.52 21.65 -17.26
N VAL A 2 -32.55 21.04 -16.07
CA VAL A 2 -31.55 20.04 -15.62
C VAL A 2 -31.40 18.86 -16.59
N GLU A 3 -32.49 18.26 -17.08
CA GLU A 3 -32.38 17.13 -18.04
C GLU A 3 -31.68 17.49 -19.34
N LYS A 4 -31.95 18.68 -19.91
CA LYS A 4 -31.25 19.14 -21.12
C LYS A 4 -29.75 19.34 -20.86
N TYR A 5 -29.41 19.87 -19.68
CA TYR A 5 -28.02 20.03 -19.26
C TYR A 5 -27.34 18.67 -19.05
N LEU A 6 -28.03 17.72 -18.40
CA LEU A 6 -27.55 16.37 -18.19
C LEU A 6 -27.29 15.64 -19.51
N ILE A 7 -28.17 15.75 -20.50
CA ILE A 7 -27.96 15.20 -21.85
C ILE A 7 -26.66 15.74 -22.46
N GLY A 8 -26.43 17.05 -22.36
CA GLY A 8 -25.19 17.68 -22.85
C GLY A 8 -23.94 17.15 -22.14
N LEU A 9 -24.00 17.03 -20.81
CA LEU A 9 -22.90 16.49 -20.01
C LEU A 9 -22.61 15.02 -20.31
N VAL A 10 -23.64 14.19 -20.50
CA VAL A 10 -23.47 12.78 -20.90
C VAL A 10 -22.81 12.69 -22.27
N GLY A 11 -23.24 13.52 -23.24
CA GLY A 11 -22.61 13.61 -24.56
C GLY A 11 -21.12 14.00 -24.49
N GLN A 12 -20.78 14.99 -23.66
CA GLN A 12 -19.39 15.39 -23.45
C GLN A 12 -18.55 14.28 -22.82
N SER A 13 -19.06 13.61 -21.79
CA SER A 13 -18.37 12.48 -21.16
C SER A 13 -18.16 11.30 -22.10
N LEU A 14 -19.12 11.02 -23.00
CA LEU A 14 -18.96 9.98 -24.03
C LEU A 14 -17.81 10.29 -25.00
N GLU A 15 -17.70 11.54 -25.48
CA GLU A 15 -16.59 11.93 -26.35
C GLU A 15 -15.25 11.92 -25.60
N ARG A 16 -15.23 12.33 -24.32
CA ARG A 16 -14.04 12.22 -23.46
C ARG A 16 -13.58 10.78 -23.33
N THR A 17 -14.48 9.85 -23.02
CA THR A 17 -14.19 8.41 -22.98
C THR A 17 -13.63 7.91 -24.31
N ARG A 18 -14.19 8.34 -25.45
CA ARG A 18 -13.67 7.98 -26.78
C ARG A 18 -12.24 8.46 -27.01
N GLN A 19 -11.92 9.69 -26.59
CA GLN A 19 -10.57 10.24 -26.72
C GLN A 19 -9.57 9.51 -25.82
N LEU A 20 -9.94 9.20 -24.58
CA LEU A 20 -9.10 8.42 -23.67
C LEU A 20 -8.83 7.00 -24.21
N ARG A 21 -9.85 6.33 -24.79
CA ARG A 21 -9.66 5.01 -25.42
C ARG A 21 -8.61 5.06 -26.53
N ARG A 22 -8.56 6.13 -27.34
CA ARG A 22 -7.52 6.29 -28.37
C ARG A 22 -6.11 6.42 -27.79
N ILE A 23 -5.96 6.99 -26.59
CA ILE A 23 -4.67 7.03 -25.89
C ILE A 23 -4.33 5.61 -25.45
N VAL A 24 -5.22 4.94 -24.74
CA VAL A 24 -5.02 3.58 -24.20
C VAL A 24 -4.77 2.54 -25.31
N GLN A 25 -5.33 2.70 -26.49
CA GLN A 25 -5.15 1.78 -27.63
C GLN A 25 -3.82 1.96 -28.39
N ARG A 26 -2.98 2.92 -28.01
CA ARG A 26 -1.63 3.03 -28.57
C ARG A 26 -0.80 1.81 -28.25
N GLN A 27 0.30 1.66 -28.97
CA GLN A 27 1.32 0.66 -28.65
C GLN A 27 2.13 1.16 -27.46
N TYR A 28 2.28 0.29 -26.47
CA TYR A 28 3.04 0.53 -25.25
C TYR A 28 4.05 -0.61 -25.04
N PRO A 29 5.10 -0.39 -24.24
CA PRO A 29 5.98 -1.47 -23.82
C PRO A 29 5.19 -2.60 -23.11
N PRO A 30 5.62 -3.87 -23.21
CA PRO A 30 4.90 -5.02 -22.65
C PRO A 30 4.58 -4.89 -21.15
N GLU A 31 5.43 -4.20 -20.39
CA GLU A 31 5.27 -3.96 -18.95
C GLU A 31 3.97 -3.20 -18.61
N TYR A 32 3.42 -2.45 -19.57
CA TYR A 32 2.20 -1.66 -19.43
C TYR A 32 0.93 -2.38 -19.90
N ASP A 33 1.04 -3.61 -20.42
CA ASP A 33 -0.13 -4.33 -20.97
C ASP A 33 -1.20 -4.64 -19.92
N GLY A 34 -0.82 -4.69 -18.63
CA GLY A 34 -1.79 -4.85 -17.53
C GLY A 34 -2.62 -3.62 -17.34
N LEU A 35 -1.95 -2.51 -17.02
CA LEU A 35 -2.57 -1.20 -16.88
C LEU A 35 -3.43 -0.84 -18.09
N ARG A 36 -2.90 -1.04 -19.31
CA ARG A 36 -3.63 -0.79 -20.57
C ARG A 36 -4.96 -1.54 -20.63
N ARG A 37 -4.96 -2.85 -20.34
CA ARG A 37 -6.16 -3.68 -20.37
C ARG A 37 -7.17 -3.26 -19.30
N LEU A 38 -6.70 -2.95 -18.10
CA LEU A 38 -7.56 -2.47 -17.01
C LEU A 38 -8.21 -1.13 -17.37
N CYS A 39 -7.43 -0.15 -17.85
CA CYS A 39 -7.95 1.14 -18.32
C CYS A 39 -8.99 0.95 -19.43
N LEU A 40 -8.71 0.10 -20.42
CA LEU A 40 -9.63 -0.14 -21.53
C LEU A 40 -10.96 -0.74 -21.04
N LYS A 41 -10.90 -1.76 -20.19
CA LYS A 41 -12.08 -2.41 -19.59
C LYS A 41 -12.92 -1.41 -18.79
N GLN A 42 -12.29 -0.57 -17.97
CA GLN A 42 -13.00 0.44 -17.19
C GLN A 42 -13.64 1.50 -18.09
N LEU A 43 -12.95 1.99 -19.12
CA LEU A 43 -13.51 2.94 -20.09
C LEU A 43 -14.69 2.35 -20.87
N GLU A 44 -14.63 1.06 -21.24
CA GLU A 44 -15.73 0.36 -21.91
C GLU A 44 -16.97 0.24 -21.03
N ASN A 45 -16.79 -0.10 -19.76
CA ASN A 45 -17.89 -0.14 -18.78
C ASN A 45 -18.52 1.26 -18.59
N ILE A 46 -17.70 2.29 -18.40
CA ILE A 46 -18.17 3.68 -18.27
C ILE A 46 -18.92 4.12 -19.54
N GLN A 47 -18.40 3.79 -20.72
CA GLN A 47 -19.05 4.11 -21.99
C GLN A 47 -20.42 3.45 -22.10
N ALA A 48 -20.53 2.16 -21.77
CA ALA A 48 -21.80 1.42 -21.82
C ALA A 48 -22.83 2.01 -20.84
N GLU A 49 -22.41 2.35 -19.62
CA GLU A 49 -23.24 2.98 -18.59
C GLU A 49 -23.71 4.39 -18.99
N LEU A 50 -22.84 5.21 -19.58
CA LEU A 50 -23.20 6.53 -20.11
C LEU A 50 -24.16 6.42 -21.30
N GLN A 51 -23.97 5.44 -22.19
CA GLN A 51 -24.90 5.17 -23.29
C GLN A 51 -26.27 4.73 -22.78
N SER A 52 -26.32 3.85 -21.77
CA SER A 52 -27.54 3.46 -21.07
C SER A 52 -28.25 4.68 -20.48
N LEU A 53 -27.52 5.57 -19.82
CA LEU A 53 -28.08 6.80 -19.25
C LEU A 53 -28.61 7.76 -20.32
N ALA A 54 -27.95 7.84 -21.48
CA ALA A 54 -28.38 8.67 -22.62
C ALA A 54 -29.66 8.15 -23.28
N GLN A 55 -29.85 6.82 -23.32
CA GLN A 55 -30.96 6.15 -23.97
C GLN A 55 -32.17 5.91 -23.05
N GLU A 56 -32.02 6.12 -21.75
CA GLU A 56 -33.09 5.92 -20.78
C GLU A 56 -34.26 6.91 -21.01
N THR A 57 -35.46 6.35 -21.15
CA THR A 57 -36.70 7.13 -21.26
C THR A 57 -37.09 7.75 -19.92
N VAL A 58 -37.23 9.07 -19.90
CA VAL A 58 -37.70 9.82 -18.73
C VAL A 58 -39.21 10.00 -18.80
N VAL A 59 -39.92 9.30 -17.92
CA VAL A 59 -41.38 9.33 -17.78
C VAL A 59 -41.81 10.29 -16.67
N ASP A 60 -41.06 10.33 -15.57
CA ASP A 60 -41.26 11.27 -14.45
C ASP A 60 -39.95 11.96 -14.08
N THR A 61 -39.82 13.21 -14.49
CA THR A 61 -38.65 14.04 -14.20
C THR A 61 -38.43 14.29 -12.71
N THR A 62 -39.46 14.29 -11.87
CA THR A 62 -39.32 14.60 -10.44
C THR A 62 -38.62 13.47 -9.67
N LEU A 63 -38.88 12.22 -10.06
CA LEU A 63 -38.29 11.03 -9.45
C LEU A 63 -36.99 10.60 -10.15
N GLN A 64 -36.96 10.64 -11.49
CA GLN A 64 -35.84 10.08 -12.25
C GLN A 64 -34.64 11.04 -12.34
N THR A 65 -34.85 12.35 -12.51
CA THR A 65 -33.75 13.31 -12.68
C THR A 65 -32.73 13.24 -11.54
N PRO A 66 -33.12 13.23 -10.24
CA PRO A 66 -32.15 13.15 -9.14
C PRO A 66 -31.34 11.85 -9.15
N LEU A 67 -31.96 10.71 -9.50
CA LEU A 67 -31.29 9.41 -9.61
C LEU A 67 -30.28 9.39 -10.77
N ARG A 68 -30.70 9.90 -11.93
CA ARG A 68 -29.86 10.03 -13.13
C ARG A 68 -28.64 10.91 -12.88
N VAL A 69 -28.82 12.06 -12.21
CA VAL A 69 -27.72 12.95 -11.81
C VAL A 69 -26.76 12.25 -10.85
N ARG A 70 -27.26 11.49 -9.86
CA ARG A 70 -26.38 10.71 -8.96
C ARG A 70 -25.59 9.64 -9.70
N ARG A 71 -26.21 8.90 -10.62
CA ARG A 71 -25.53 7.91 -11.48
C ARG A 71 -24.47 8.58 -12.34
N PHE A 72 -24.80 9.70 -12.98
CA PHE A 72 -23.84 10.48 -13.78
C PHE A 72 -22.63 10.94 -12.96
N LYS A 73 -22.84 11.50 -11.76
CA LYS A 73 -21.74 11.93 -10.89
C LYS A 73 -20.77 10.80 -10.58
N ARG A 74 -21.27 9.62 -10.21
CA ARG A 74 -20.44 8.43 -9.97
C ARG A 74 -19.67 8.00 -11.22
N LEU A 75 -20.30 8.05 -12.40
CA LEU A 75 -19.63 7.73 -13.67
C LEU A 75 -18.52 8.74 -14.00
N VAL A 76 -18.74 10.03 -13.72
CA VAL A 76 -17.72 11.08 -13.91
C VAL A 76 -16.57 10.94 -12.91
N GLU A 77 -16.87 10.64 -11.64
CA GLU A 77 -15.85 10.32 -10.64
C GLU A 77 -14.99 9.14 -11.10
N HIS A 78 -15.62 8.06 -11.57
CA HIS A 78 -14.90 6.90 -12.10
C HIS A 78 -14.08 7.24 -13.35
N LEU A 79 -14.63 8.00 -14.29
CA LEU A 79 -13.93 8.47 -15.49
C LEU A 79 -12.70 9.32 -15.13
N ASN A 80 -12.86 10.23 -14.17
CA ASN A 80 -11.76 11.07 -13.69
C ASN A 80 -10.67 10.24 -13.04
N SER A 81 -11.01 9.18 -12.28
CA SER A 81 -10.00 8.26 -11.73
C SER A 81 -9.25 7.51 -12.83
N VAL A 82 -9.95 6.98 -13.85
CA VAL A 82 -9.28 6.30 -14.97
C VAL A 82 -8.36 7.23 -15.74
N GLU A 83 -8.79 8.46 -15.99
CA GLU A 83 -8.00 9.47 -16.68
C GLU A 83 -6.79 9.94 -15.86
N GLY A 84 -7.05 10.37 -14.61
CA GLY A 84 -6.05 11.01 -13.76
C GLY A 84 -4.99 10.06 -13.20
N ILE A 85 -5.29 8.76 -13.15
CA ILE A 85 -4.37 7.73 -12.64
C ILE A 85 -3.84 6.89 -13.80
N GLY A 86 -4.69 6.04 -14.39
CA GLY A 86 -4.23 5.03 -15.32
C GLY A 86 -3.83 5.57 -16.69
N VAL A 87 -4.67 6.40 -17.32
CA VAL A 87 -4.33 7.02 -18.63
C VAL A 87 -3.18 8.01 -18.47
N PHE A 88 -3.13 8.75 -17.36
CA PHE A 88 -2.03 9.66 -17.06
C PHE A 88 -0.68 8.91 -17.04
N ALA A 89 -0.57 7.80 -16.29
CA ALA A 89 0.63 6.97 -16.26
C ALA A 89 1.03 6.47 -17.66
N LEU A 90 0.06 5.97 -18.44
CA LEU A 90 0.29 5.55 -19.83
C LEU A 90 0.76 6.70 -20.73
N SER A 91 0.37 7.94 -20.45
CA SER A 91 0.75 9.11 -21.24
C SER A 91 2.12 9.68 -20.87
N ARG A 92 2.73 9.23 -19.76
CA ARG A 92 3.95 9.78 -19.17
C ARG A 92 5.09 8.76 -19.02
N ILE A 93 5.03 7.68 -19.79
CA ILE A 93 6.06 6.63 -19.78
C ILE A 93 7.45 7.22 -20.02
N SER A 94 8.38 6.84 -19.15
CA SER A 94 9.78 7.23 -19.19
C SER A 94 10.71 6.01 -19.22
N PRO A 95 11.99 6.16 -19.62
CA PRO A 95 12.97 5.09 -19.52
C PRO A 95 13.21 4.61 -18.07
N ASP A 96 13.09 5.50 -17.09
CA ASP A 96 13.21 5.13 -15.68
C ASP A 96 12.06 4.23 -15.23
N ASP A 97 10.86 4.41 -15.79
CA ASP A 97 9.75 3.48 -15.54
C ASP A 97 10.07 2.09 -16.08
N SER A 98 10.69 1.97 -17.25
CA SER A 98 11.07 0.66 -17.81
C SER A 98 12.05 -0.08 -16.90
N PHE A 99 13.03 0.63 -16.33
CA PHE A 99 13.91 0.05 -15.31
C PHE A 99 13.12 -0.44 -14.10
N LEU A 100 12.29 0.42 -13.52
CA LEU A 100 11.53 0.11 -12.31
C LEU A 100 10.58 -1.07 -12.51
N ASN A 101 9.87 -1.14 -13.64
CA ASN A 101 8.98 -2.27 -13.95
C ASN A 101 9.74 -3.60 -14.01
N ARG A 102 10.94 -3.60 -14.60
CA ARG A 102 11.80 -4.81 -14.64
C ARG A 102 12.30 -5.18 -13.25
N PHE A 103 12.66 -4.19 -12.44
CA PHE A 103 13.08 -4.43 -11.08
C PHE A 103 11.95 -5.02 -10.22
N ILE A 104 10.74 -4.46 -10.30
CA ILE A 104 9.57 -5.01 -9.59
C ILE A 104 9.21 -6.40 -10.12
N THR A 105 9.27 -6.63 -11.44
CA THR A 105 9.06 -7.98 -12.00
C THR A 105 10.07 -8.98 -11.44
N LYS A 106 11.33 -8.58 -11.31
CA LYS A 106 12.38 -9.39 -10.69
C LYS A 106 12.07 -9.66 -9.22
N ILE A 107 11.71 -8.63 -8.43
CA ILE A 107 11.30 -8.78 -7.03
C ILE A 107 10.13 -9.76 -6.92
N CYS A 108 9.06 -9.57 -7.68
CA CYS A 108 7.89 -10.44 -7.67
C CYS A 108 8.26 -11.89 -8.02
N SER A 109 9.15 -12.09 -8.99
CA SER A 109 9.64 -13.43 -9.33
C SER A 109 10.48 -14.05 -8.21
N GLU A 110 11.32 -13.25 -7.56
CA GLU A 110 12.21 -13.69 -6.48
C GLU A 110 11.44 -14.13 -5.23
N ILE A 111 10.40 -13.39 -4.87
CA ILE A 111 9.57 -13.70 -3.70
C ILE A 111 8.43 -14.68 -4.00
N ALA A 112 8.38 -15.23 -5.22
CA ALA A 112 7.25 -16.03 -5.72
C ALA A 112 5.89 -15.34 -5.47
N PHE A 113 5.80 -14.05 -5.80
CA PHE A 113 4.61 -13.24 -5.57
C PHE A 113 3.38 -13.88 -6.25
N PRO A 114 2.28 -14.12 -5.51
CA PRO A 114 1.17 -14.94 -5.99
C PRO A 114 0.29 -14.23 -7.03
N LEU A 115 0.48 -12.92 -7.20
CA LEU A 115 -0.24 -12.12 -8.17
C LEU A 115 0.68 -11.72 -9.32
N ARG A 116 0.09 -11.17 -10.37
CA ARG A 116 0.86 -10.55 -11.44
C ARG A 116 1.59 -9.31 -10.90
N SER A 117 2.85 -9.14 -11.30
CA SER A 117 3.60 -7.90 -11.05
C SER A 117 2.79 -6.68 -11.52
N PRO A 118 2.59 -5.67 -10.66
CA PRO A 118 1.94 -4.44 -11.06
C PRO A 118 2.81 -3.68 -12.08
N THR A 119 2.16 -2.79 -12.83
CA THR A 119 2.86 -1.76 -13.59
C THR A 119 3.36 -0.69 -12.62
N ALA A 120 4.55 -0.14 -12.83
CA ALA A 120 5.07 0.95 -12.03
C ALA A 120 5.33 2.22 -12.84
N SER A 121 5.19 3.38 -12.21
CA SER A 121 5.46 4.67 -12.85
C SER A 121 5.87 5.75 -11.84
N HIS A 122 6.80 6.62 -12.25
CA HIS A 122 7.33 7.74 -11.47
C HIS A 122 6.39 8.95 -11.45
N ILE A 123 5.13 8.74 -11.04
CA ILE A 123 4.08 9.77 -11.05
C ILE A 123 3.57 10.15 -9.66
N SER A 124 4.13 9.57 -8.59
CA SER A 124 3.71 9.97 -7.25
C SER A 124 4.14 11.40 -6.96
N GLN A 125 3.24 12.16 -6.32
CA GLN A 125 3.50 13.52 -5.85
C GLN A 125 3.92 13.55 -4.37
N ASP A 126 3.86 12.41 -3.69
CA ASP A 126 4.16 12.30 -2.27
C ASP A 126 5.14 11.15 -2.03
N TYR A 127 4.71 10.06 -1.39
CA TYR A 127 5.51 8.85 -1.19
C TYR A 127 5.08 7.71 -2.11
N PHE A 128 5.59 6.51 -1.88
CA PHE A 128 5.09 5.31 -2.56
C PHE A 128 3.58 5.15 -2.30
N GLN A 129 2.86 4.71 -3.32
CA GLN A 129 1.46 4.33 -3.19
C GLN A 129 1.11 3.37 -4.33
N ILE A 130 0.19 2.45 -4.08
CA ILE A 130 -0.41 1.64 -5.13
C ILE A 130 -1.88 2.00 -5.33
N TYR A 131 -2.31 1.94 -6.59
CA TYR A 131 -3.73 1.95 -6.95
C TYR A 131 -4.14 0.52 -7.34
N PRO A 132 -4.69 -0.30 -6.43
CA PRO A 132 -4.95 -1.71 -6.71
C PRO A 132 -5.94 -1.94 -7.86
N GLY A 133 -6.92 -1.03 -8.02
CA GLY A 133 -7.87 -1.05 -9.15
C GLY A 133 -7.25 -0.87 -10.53
N PHE A 134 -6.00 -0.40 -10.58
CA PHE A 134 -5.22 -0.24 -11.80
C PHE A 134 -3.98 -1.14 -11.84
N GLU A 135 -3.71 -1.92 -10.78
CA GLU A 135 -2.44 -2.63 -10.57
C GLU A 135 -1.24 -1.70 -10.87
N LEU A 136 -1.31 -0.47 -10.37
CA LEU A 136 -0.36 0.60 -10.68
C LEU A 136 0.33 1.09 -9.42
N LEU A 137 1.63 0.79 -9.31
CA LEU A 137 2.52 1.29 -8.27
C LEU A 137 3.07 2.65 -8.70
N CYS A 138 2.82 3.68 -7.91
CA CYS A 138 3.31 5.03 -8.13
C CYS A 138 4.50 5.30 -7.22
N VAL A 139 5.61 5.73 -7.81
CA VAL A 139 6.87 6.01 -7.12
C VAL A 139 7.20 7.50 -7.27
N PRO A 140 7.84 8.15 -6.28
CA PRO A 140 8.36 9.51 -6.43
C PRO A 140 9.35 9.61 -7.59
N LEU A 141 9.48 10.81 -8.19
CA LEU A 141 10.14 11.01 -9.49
C LEU A 141 11.56 10.40 -9.61
N LEU A 142 12.35 10.46 -8.55
CA LEU A 142 13.76 10.05 -8.55
C LEU A 142 14.03 8.79 -7.73
N GLU A 143 13.03 8.20 -7.11
CA GLU A 143 13.22 7.18 -6.09
C GLU A 143 13.90 5.91 -6.62
N SER A 144 13.66 5.53 -7.87
CA SER A 144 14.34 4.38 -8.51
C SER A 144 15.85 4.59 -8.76
N ARG A 145 16.39 5.73 -8.31
CA ARG A 145 17.82 6.07 -8.35
C ARG A 145 18.47 6.01 -6.97
N PHE A 146 17.74 5.61 -5.95
CA PHE A 146 18.21 5.43 -4.58
C PHE A 146 17.74 4.05 -4.09
N LEU A 147 18.51 3.38 -3.25
CA LEU A 147 18.22 2.03 -2.77
C LEU A 147 17.53 2.03 -1.40
N LEU A 148 17.78 3.05 -0.57
CA LEU A 148 17.35 3.05 0.84
C LEU A 148 15.83 2.97 1.03
N HIS A 149 15.04 3.63 0.18
CA HIS A 149 13.57 3.61 0.27
C HIS A 149 12.90 2.52 -0.57
N LEU A 150 13.65 1.79 -1.43
CA LEU A 150 13.07 0.72 -2.25
C LEU A 150 12.48 -0.46 -1.48
N PRO A 151 12.86 -0.76 -0.22
CA PRO A 151 12.14 -1.76 0.57
C PRO A 151 10.64 -1.48 0.72
N ASP A 152 10.21 -0.22 0.66
CA ASP A 152 8.77 0.12 0.72
C ASP A 152 7.98 -0.36 -0.51
N LEU A 153 8.65 -0.72 -1.62
CA LEU A 153 7.99 -1.41 -2.73
C LEU A 153 7.31 -2.71 -2.27
N TYR A 154 7.90 -3.43 -1.33
CA TYR A 154 7.35 -4.69 -0.83
C TYR A 154 6.08 -4.44 0.00
N HIS A 155 6.02 -3.35 0.77
CA HIS A 155 4.81 -2.92 1.47
C HIS A 155 3.68 -2.67 0.46
N GLU A 156 3.95 -1.86 -0.57
CA GLU A 156 2.96 -1.53 -1.60
C GLU A 156 2.45 -2.74 -2.38
N LEU A 157 3.29 -3.76 -2.61
CA LEU A 157 2.87 -5.00 -3.26
C LEU A 157 1.77 -5.71 -2.46
N CYS A 158 1.86 -5.70 -1.12
CA CYS A 158 0.91 -6.39 -0.25
C CYS A 158 -0.50 -5.79 -0.31
N HIS A 159 -0.63 -4.48 -0.53
CA HIS A 159 -1.93 -3.83 -0.73
C HIS A 159 -2.76 -4.46 -1.87
N LEU A 160 -2.12 -5.07 -2.87
CA LEU A 160 -2.84 -5.81 -3.91
C LEU A 160 -3.63 -6.99 -3.34
N PHE A 161 -3.18 -7.63 -2.25
CA PHE A 161 -3.89 -8.76 -1.66
C PHE A 161 -5.26 -8.33 -1.11
N HIS A 162 -5.43 -7.06 -0.74
CA HIS A 162 -6.67 -6.53 -0.18
C HIS A 162 -7.66 -6.01 -1.24
N HIS A 163 -7.28 -6.04 -2.52
CA HIS A 163 -8.16 -5.60 -3.58
C HIS A 163 -9.30 -6.60 -3.80
N ALA A 164 -10.54 -6.09 -3.96
CA ALA A 164 -11.74 -6.94 -3.99
C ALA A 164 -11.70 -8.12 -4.99
N PRO A 165 -11.17 -7.98 -6.23
CA PRO A 165 -10.99 -9.11 -7.15
C PRO A 165 -10.03 -10.20 -6.68
N HIS A 166 -9.20 -9.93 -5.66
CA HIS A 166 -8.19 -10.87 -5.16
C HIS A 166 -8.62 -11.59 -3.88
N ILE A 167 -9.72 -11.17 -3.23
CA ILE A 167 -10.19 -11.73 -1.94
C ILE A 167 -10.54 -13.22 -2.04
N ASP A 168 -11.01 -13.68 -3.20
CA ASP A 168 -11.44 -15.07 -3.40
C ASP A 168 -10.39 -15.91 -4.16
N LEU A 169 -9.15 -15.43 -4.27
CA LEU A 169 -8.08 -16.17 -4.95
C LEU A 169 -7.56 -17.32 -4.05
N PRO A 170 -7.54 -18.57 -4.54
CA PRO A 170 -7.07 -19.72 -3.75
C PRO A 170 -5.64 -19.54 -3.20
N GLU A 171 -4.77 -18.87 -3.95
CA GLU A 171 -3.38 -18.60 -3.58
C GLU A 171 -3.27 -17.70 -2.32
N LEU A 172 -4.32 -16.92 -2.02
CA LEU A 172 -4.37 -15.99 -0.90
C LEU A 172 -5.33 -16.45 0.22
N GLU A 173 -5.92 -17.64 0.13
CA GLU A 173 -6.93 -18.11 1.09
C GLU A 173 -6.40 -18.11 2.54
N THR A 174 -5.19 -18.61 2.74
CA THR A 174 -4.51 -18.64 4.05
C THR A 174 -4.24 -17.24 4.60
N TYR A 175 -3.75 -16.35 3.73
CA TYR A 175 -3.54 -14.93 4.03
C TYR A 175 -4.84 -14.24 4.47
N HIS A 176 -5.91 -14.36 3.69
CA HIS A 176 -7.18 -13.70 4.01
C HIS A 176 -7.84 -14.26 5.25
N ALA A 177 -7.76 -15.57 5.48
CA ALA A 177 -8.26 -16.19 6.70
C ALA A 177 -7.56 -15.64 7.94
N ALA A 178 -6.22 -15.50 7.91
CA ALA A 178 -5.44 -14.93 8.99
C ALA A 178 -5.72 -13.43 9.19
N TYR A 179 -5.84 -12.66 8.10
CA TYR A 179 -6.20 -11.25 8.13
C TYR A 179 -7.56 -11.02 8.80
N VAL A 180 -8.60 -11.72 8.33
CA VAL A 180 -9.96 -11.60 8.87
C VAL A 180 -10.01 -12.02 10.34
N ARG A 181 -9.31 -13.11 10.71
CA ARG A 181 -9.22 -13.55 12.11
C ARG A 181 -8.57 -12.48 12.99
N SER A 182 -7.44 -11.93 12.58
CA SER A 182 -6.72 -10.88 13.33
C SER A 182 -7.56 -9.61 13.47
N GLN A 183 -8.24 -9.21 12.39
CA GLN A 183 -9.18 -8.09 12.41
C GLN A 183 -10.33 -8.34 13.40
N PHE A 184 -10.92 -9.54 13.37
CA PHE A 184 -12.02 -9.90 14.27
C PHE A 184 -11.58 -9.90 15.74
N GLU A 185 -10.39 -10.42 16.03
CA GLU A 185 -9.84 -10.42 17.39
C GLU A 185 -9.62 -9.01 17.93
N MET A 186 -9.09 -8.12 17.09
CA MET A 186 -8.90 -6.70 17.43
C MET A 186 -10.23 -5.98 17.66
N VAL A 187 -11.21 -6.17 16.77
CA VAL A 187 -12.55 -5.59 16.91
C VAL A 187 -13.24 -6.12 18.17
N ARG A 188 -13.12 -7.41 18.46
CA ARG A 188 -13.67 -8.02 19.68
C ARG A 188 -13.05 -7.39 20.93
N HIS A 189 -11.73 -7.20 20.94
CA HIS A 189 -11.05 -6.56 22.06
C HIS A 189 -11.62 -5.17 22.38
N PHE A 190 -11.71 -4.28 21.40
CA PHE A 190 -12.23 -2.93 21.64
C PHE A 190 -13.72 -2.93 21.99
N ARG A 191 -14.51 -3.88 21.46
CA ARG A 191 -15.90 -4.06 21.87
C ARG A 191 -16.01 -4.45 23.34
N ASP A 192 -15.19 -5.38 23.79
CA ASP A 192 -15.16 -5.83 25.18
C ASP A 192 -14.69 -4.71 26.12
N GLU A 193 -13.67 -3.95 25.73
CA GLU A 193 -13.21 -2.74 26.45
C GLU A 193 -14.31 -1.67 26.54
N THR A 194 -15.07 -1.47 25.46
CA THR A 194 -16.19 -0.52 25.44
C THR A 194 -17.29 -0.97 26.42
N ILE A 195 -17.66 -2.25 26.41
CA ILE A 195 -18.65 -2.81 27.35
C ILE A 195 -18.15 -2.70 28.79
N ALA A 196 -16.86 -2.96 29.04
CA ALA A 196 -16.26 -2.81 30.36
C ALA A 196 -16.29 -1.35 30.83
N ALA A 197 -15.95 -0.40 29.96
CA ALA A 197 -16.02 1.03 30.24
C ALA A 197 -17.45 1.49 30.59
N GLU A 198 -18.47 0.96 29.91
CA GLU A 198 -19.88 1.22 30.22
C GLU A 198 -20.29 0.67 31.58
N ARG A 199 -19.95 -0.59 31.88
CA ARG A 199 -20.24 -1.22 33.19
C ARG A 199 -19.60 -0.44 34.34
N LEU A 200 -18.38 0.05 34.13
CA LEU A 200 -17.64 0.85 35.10
C LEU A 200 -18.00 2.34 35.09
N ARG A 201 -18.99 2.76 34.29
CA ARG A 201 -19.44 4.16 34.15
C ARG A 201 -18.29 5.14 33.88
N LYS A 202 -17.35 4.74 33.01
CA LYS A 202 -16.26 5.61 32.56
C LYS A 202 -16.81 6.81 31.77
N PRO A 203 -16.04 7.91 31.66
CA PRO A 203 -16.45 9.09 30.88
C PRO A 203 -16.80 8.75 29.43
N ALA A 204 -17.75 9.49 28.85
CA ALA A 204 -18.18 9.27 27.47
C ALA A 204 -17.03 9.37 26.45
N GLY A 205 -16.11 10.33 26.65
CA GLY A 205 -14.96 10.51 25.75
C GLY A 205 -14.06 9.29 25.61
N LEU A 206 -13.91 8.47 26.67
CA LEU A 206 -13.14 7.22 26.56
C LEU A 206 -13.85 6.21 25.65
N ARG A 207 -15.18 6.13 25.70
CA ARG A 207 -15.95 5.22 24.83
C ARG A 207 -15.88 5.66 23.38
N ASP A 208 -15.97 6.97 23.14
CA ASP A 208 -15.83 7.54 21.79
C ASP A 208 -14.42 7.27 21.23
N GLN A 209 -13.38 7.36 22.08
CA GLN A 209 -12.01 7.04 21.73
C GLN A 209 -11.80 5.55 21.42
N LEU A 210 -12.34 4.63 22.23
CA LEU A 210 -12.30 3.19 21.97
C LEU A 210 -13.00 2.83 20.66
N GLN A 211 -14.16 3.44 20.38
CA GLN A 211 -14.88 3.26 19.12
C GLN A 211 -14.08 3.80 17.93
N LEU A 212 -13.39 4.93 18.10
CA LEU A 212 -12.52 5.51 17.09
C LEU A 212 -11.33 4.60 16.76
N TRP A 213 -10.66 4.06 17.78
CA TRP A 213 -9.58 3.09 17.59
C TRP A 213 -10.07 1.80 16.93
N MET A 214 -11.20 1.25 17.39
CA MET A 214 -11.82 0.09 16.75
C MET A 214 -12.09 0.31 15.27
N THR A 215 -12.62 1.49 14.92
CA THR A 215 -12.90 1.86 13.53
C THR A 215 -11.60 1.95 12.73
N SER A 216 -10.56 2.58 13.28
CA SER A 216 -9.26 2.75 12.62
C SER A 216 -8.58 1.40 12.36
N TRP A 217 -8.59 0.50 13.35
CA TRP A 217 -8.14 -0.89 13.20
C TRP A 217 -8.91 -1.67 12.14
N SER A 218 -10.25 -1.61 12.17
CA SER A 218 -11.10 -2.37 11.24
C SER A 218 -11.02 -1.87 9.81
N LYS A 219 -10.79 -0.57 9.61
CA LYS A 219 -10.90 0.07 8.30
C LYS A 219 -9.56 0.23 7.61
N TYR A 220 -8.49 0.43 8.39
CA TYR A 220 -7.20 0.83 7.85
C TYR A 220 -6.04 0.06 8.49
N TRP A 221 -5.84 0.15 9.80
CA TRP A 221 -4.54 -0.24 10.38
C TRP A 221 -4.22 -1.72 10.27
N MET A 222 -5.21 -2.62 10.32
CA MET A 222 -4.94 -4.05 10.13
C MET A 222 -4.33 -4.32 8.74
N GLN A 223 -4.78 -3.61 7.70
CA GLN A 223 -4.20 -3.70 6.36
C GLN A 223 -2.75 -3.22 6.37
N GLU A 224 -2.49 -2.05 6.94
CA GLU A 224 -1.15 -1.47 7.04
C GLU A 224 -0.18 -2.40 7.78
N PHE A 225 -0.59 -2.97 8.92
CA PHE A 225 0.23 -3.92 9.66
C PHE A 225 0.55 -5.17 8.83
N PHE A 226 -0.43 -5.75 8.13
CA PHE A 226 -0.14 -6.89 7.27
C PHE A 226 0.78 -6.53 6.09
N CYS A 227 0.69 -5.30 5.56
CA CYS A 227 1.58 -4.83 4.51
C CYS A 227 3.01 -4.63 5.02
N ASP A 228 3.19 -4.05 6.21
CA ASP A 228 4.50 -3.95 6.88
C ASP A 228 5.09 -5.33 7.14
N LEU A 229 4.29 -6.25 7.68
CA LEU A 229 4.72 -7.60 8.03
C LEU A 229 5.06 -8.43 6.79
N PHE A 230 4.34 -8.24 5.69
CA PHE A 230 4.72 -8.79 4.39
C PHE A 230 6.06 -8.22 3.91
N ALA A 231 6.27 -6.91 4.02
CA ALA A 231 7.52 -6.28 3.62
C ALA A 231 8.70 -6.76 4.46
N VAL A 232 8.58 -6.85 5.78
CA VAL A 232 9.61 -7.45 6.65
C VAL A 232 9.85 -8.91 6.28
N SER A 233 8.78 -9.68 6.05
CA SER A 233 8.89 -11.10 5.70
C SER A 233 9.60 -11.35 4.39
N THR A 234 9.61 -10.39 3.47
CA THR A 234 10.12 -10.58 2.10
C THR A 234 11.39 -9.79 1.80
N ALA A 235 11.58 -8.64 2.43
CA ALA A 235 12.77 -7.79 2.29
C ALA A 235 13.73 -7.88 3.51
N GLY A 236 13.29 -8.48 4.62
CA GLY A 236 14.10 -8.62 5.83
C GLY A 236 14.37 -7.28 6.54
N PRO A 237 15.53 -7.14 7.22
CA PRO A 237 15.90 -5.93 7.98
C PRO A 237 15.85 -4.63 7.17
N ALA A 238 16.10 -4.68 5.86
CA ALA A 238 16.05 -3.51 4.99
C ALA A 238 14.74 -2.72 5.08
N PHE A 239 13.58 -3.39 5.22
CA PHE A 239 12.31 -2.70 5.39
C PHE A 239 12.22 -1.95 6.72
N ALA A 240 12.63 -2.57 7.81
CA ALA A 240 12.60 -1.92 9.13
C ALA A 240 13.53 -0.70 9.18
N TRP A 241 14.69 -0.75 8.51
CA TRP A 241 15.55 0.42 8.34
C TRP A 241 14.93 1.50 7.45
N SER A 242 14.25 1.13 6.36
CA SER A 242 13.48 2.07 5.52
C SER A 242 12.42 2.80 6.34
N HIS A 243 11.64 2.06 7.15
CA HIS A 243 10.64 2.63 8.04
C HIS A 243 11.26 3.59 9.07
N TYR A 244 12.38 3.21 9.69
CA TYR A 244 13.16 4.09 10.59
C TYR A 244 13.57 5.39 9.89
N HIS A 245 14.10 5.29 8.67
CA HIS A 245 14.57 6.44 7.91
C HIS A 245 13.42 7.37 7.51
N LEU A 246 12.29 6.82 7.09
CA LEU A 246 11.07 7.56 6.78
C LEU A 246 10.55 8.32 8.01
N CYS A 247 10.58 7.70 9.19
CA CYS A 247 10.18 8.35 10.45
C CYS A 247 11.07 9.56 10.78
N ILE A 248 12.35 9.52 10.46
CA ILE A 248 13.26 10.66 10.66
C ILE A 248 13.03 11.75 9.62
N GLU A 249 12.84 11.38 8.36
CA GLU A 249 12.72 12.33 7.26
C GLU A 249 11.38 13.08 7.29
N ARG A 250 10.29 12.36 7.60
CA ARG A 250 8.91 12.83 7.41
C ARG A 250 7.97 12.59 8.59
N GLY A 251 8.40 11.83 9.60
CA GLY A 251 7.55 11.38 10.70
C GLY A 251 7.14 12.48 11.67
N GLY A 252 6.00 12.25 12.31
CA GLY A 252 5.50 13.06 13.43
C GLY A 252 5.89 12.45 14.78
N ASP A 253 5.01 12.61 15.78
CA ASP A 253 5.13 11.88 17.05
C ASP A 253 4.88 10.37 16.80
N PRO A 254 5.88 9.49 17.02
CA PRO A 254 5.74 8.06 16.76
C PRO A 254 4.70 7.33 17.63
N PHE A 255 4.21 7.99 18.68
CA PHE A 255 3.21 7.48 19.61
C PHE A 255 1.81 8.07 19.38
N GLU A 256 1.59 8.81 18.29
CA GLU A 256 0.31 9.47 18.03
C GLU A 256 -0.86 8.47 17.97
N THR A 257 -1.92 8.75 18.73
CA THR A 257 -3.19 8.01 18.65
C THR A 257 -4.31 8.98 18.25
N PRO A 258 -5.25 8.57 17.39
CA PRO A 258 -6.29 9.47 16.92
C PRO A 258 -7.26 9.81 18.04
N LEU A 259 -7.62 11.09 18.14
CA LEU A 259 -8.56 11.61 19.14
C LEU A 259 -9.89 12.10 18.55
N VAL A 260 -9.89 12.50 17.26
CA VAL A 260 -11.05 13.19 16.64
C VAL A 260 -11.57 12.43 15.41
N SER A 261 -10.67 11.92 14.58
CA SER A 261 -11.02 11.26 13.32
C SER A 261 -10.11 10.06 13.07
N THR A 262 -10.60 9.10 12.31
CA THR A 262 -9.82 7.91 11.94
C THR A 262 -8.60 8.34 11.12
N THR A 263 -7.44 7.75 11.39
CA THR A 263 -6.24 7.88 10.56
C THR A 263 -6.12 6.67 9.64
N THR A 264 -5.47 6.86 8.51
CA THR A 264 -5.18 5.76 7.57
C THR A 264 -4.01 4.91 8.03
N HIS A 265 -3.06 5.48 8.76
CA HIS A 265 -1.87 4.77 9.24
C HIS A 265 -1.90 4.62 10.78
N PRO A 266 -1.43 3.48 11.31
CA PRO A 266 -1.16 3.33 12.74
C PRO A 266 0.09 4.13 13.14
N ALA A 267 0.30 4.29 14.44
CA ALA A 267 1.46 4.96 15.01
C ALA A 267 2.78 4.26 14.62
N ASP A 268 3.81 5.03 14.28
CA ASP A 268 5.08 4.52 13.76
C ASP A 268 5.81 3.61 14.75
N ASP A 269 5.72 3.87 16.07
CA ASP A 269 6.27 2.96 17.08
C ASP A 269 5.57 1.60 17.07
N ALA A 270 4.25 1.57 16.81
CA ALA A 270 3.53 0.30 16.79
C ALA A 270 3.94 -0.53 15.56
N ARG A 271 4.12 0.14 14.41
CA ARG A 271 4.64 -0.46 13.17
C ARG A 271 6.05 -1.00 13.38
N MET A 272 6.94 -0.21 13.98
CA MET A 272 8.31 -0.63 14.30
C MET A 272 8.32 -1.84 15.24
N ARG A 273 7.51 -1.84 16.31
CA ARG A 273 7.38 -2.99 17.22
C ARG A 273 6.93 -4.25 16.51
N ALA A 274 5.96 -4.15 15.59
CA ALA A 274 5.51 -5.29 14.79
C ALA A 274 6.62 -5.80 13.87
N ALA A 275 7.37 -4.89 13.24
CA ALA A 275 8.49 -5.24 12.38
C ALA A 275 9.61 -5.97 13.14
N LEU A 276 9.98 -5.48 14.33
CA LEU A 276 10.99 -6.11 15.19
C LEU A 276 10.57 -7.51 15.67
N LEU A 277 9.30 -7.69 16.02
CA LEU A 277 8.74 -9.00 16.36
C LEU A 277 8.83 -9.97 15.18
N MET A 278 8.52 -9.50 13.97
CA MET A 278 8.62 -10.32 12.76
C MET A 278 10.07 -10.67 12.42
N LEU A 279 11.01 -9.72 12.50
CA LEU A 279 12.44 -9.99 12.30
C LEU A 279 12.96 -11.07 13.25
N THR A 280 12.58 -10.98 14.53
CA THR A 280 12.91 -11.99 15.55
C THR A 280 12.32 -13.35 15.16
N ALA A 281 11.07 -13.41 14.72
CA ALA A 281 10.41 -14.65 14.28
C ALA A 281 11.08 -15.29 13.04
N LEU A 282 11.69 -14.47 12.18
CA LEU A 282 12.44 -14.89 11.01
C LEU A 282 13.91 -15.24 11.31
N GLY A 283 14.37 -15.06 12.55
CA GLY A 283 15.74 -15.38 12.98
C GLY A 283 16.76 -14.25 12.80
N PHE A 284 16.32 -13.03 12.49
CA PHE A 284 17.17 -11.82 12.42
C PHE A 284 17.32 -11.17 13.81
N ASP A 285 17.66 -11.96 14.84
CA ASP A 285 17.74 -11.48 16.23
C ASP A 285 18.74 -10.33 16.41
N ALA A 286 19.89 -10.40 15.73
CA ALA A 286 20.96 -9.42 15.86
C ALA A 286 20.56 -8.08 15.23
N GLU A 287 19.99 -8.12 14.03
CA GLU A 287 19.52 -6.95 13.30
C GLU A 287 18.30 -6.33 14.00
N ALA A 288 17.35 -7.13 14.47
CA ALA A 288 16.21 -6.66 15.24
C ALA A 288 16.69 -5.90 16.50
N LYS A 289 17.65 -6.45 17.23
CA LYS A 289 18.21 -5.77 18.40
C LYS A 289 18.90 -4.46 18.04
N GLN A 290 19.69 -4.43 16.97
CA GLN A 290 20.38 -3.21 16.51
C GLN A 290 19.38 -2.11 16.11
N ILE A 291 18.33 -2.48 15.37
CA ILE A 291 17.27 -1.56 14.96
C ILE A 291 16.52 -1.05 16.20
N GLU A 292 16.19 -1.93 17.15
CA GLU A 292 15.52 -1.53 18.39
C GLU A 292 16.33 -0.52 19.21
N GLU A 293 17.64 -0.78 19.38
CA GLU A 293 18.54 0.14 20.07
C GLU A 293 18.59 1.50 19.36
N THR A 294 18.70 1.50 18.03
CA THR A 294 18.73 2.72 17.22
C THR A 294 17.40 3.49 17.27
N TRP A 295 16.26 2.79 17.23
CA TRP A 295 14.94 3.37 17.38
C TRP A 295 14.77 4.04 18.74
N ARG A 296 15.16 3.36 19.82
CA ARG A 296 15.10 3.91 21.19
C ARG A 296 16.00 5.14 21.35
N ASP A 297 17.14 5.16 20.68
CA ASP A 297 18.04 6.31 20.66
C ASP A 297 17.41 7.52 19.95
N TYR A 298 16.78 7.31 18.80
CA TYR A 298 16.00 8.33 18.11
C TYR A 298 14.89 8.91 18.99
N LEU A 299 14.05 8.06 19.59
CA LEU A 299 12.96 8.49 20.48
C LEU A 299 13.49 9.33 21.65
N ARG A 300 14.61 8.93 22.24
CA ARG A 300 15.25 9.64 23.34
C ARG A 300 15.85 10.99 22.92
N ILE A 301 16.45 11.09 21.74
CA ILE A 301 16.99 12.35 21.21
C ILE A 301 15.87 13.36 20.96
N MET A 302 14.73 12.88 20.46
CA MET A 302 13.56 13.71 20.15
C MET A 302 12.64 13.97 21.34
N ASP A 303 12.94 13.40 22.50
CA ASP A 303 12.12 13.47 23.73
C ASP A 303 10.68 12.95 23.53
N TYR A 304 10.52 11.93 22.68
CA TYR A 304 9.23 11.27 22.49
C TYR A 304 8.97 10.24 23.59
N SER A 305 7.75 10.22 24.10
CA SER A 305 7.30 9.23 25.07
C SER A 305 5.81 8.90 24.88
N PRO A 306 5.41 7.63 25.08
CA PRO A 306 4.03 7.22 24.86
C PRO A 306 3.09 7.81 25.92
N ALA A 307 1.94 8.30 25.46
CA ALA A 307 0.83 8.60 26.36
C ALA A 307 0.32 7.31 27.07
N PRO A 308 -0.28 7.41 28.26
CA PRO A 308 -0.82 6.25 28.99
C PRO A 308 -1.78 5.39 28.14
N GLU A 309 -2.55 6.05 27.28
CA GLU A 309 -3.56 5.45 26.39
C GLU A 309 -2.94 4.65 25.24
N TYR A 310 -1.67 4.89 24.90
CA TYR A 310 -1.00 4.30 23.74
C TYR A 310 -1.04 2.77 23.74
N ARG A 311 -0.74 2.14 24.89
CA ARG A 311 -0.76 0.67 25.03
C ARG A 311 -2.17 0.09 25.03
N GLN A 312 -3.19 0.89 25.30
CA GLN A 312 -4.59 0.48 25.12
C GLN A 312 -4.98 0.53 23.64
N CYS A 313 -4.46 1.48 22.89
CA CYS A 313 -4.66 1.59 21.44
C CYS A 313 -3.94 0.48 20.65
N TYR A 314 -2.75 0.08 21.11
CA TYR A 314 -1.91 -0.96 20.49
C TYR A 314 -1.53 -2.06 21.50
N PRO A 315 -2.46 -2.96 21.87
CA PRO A 315 -2.20 -3.99 22.89
C PRO A 315 -1.16 -5.02 22.43
N ASP A 316 -0.10 -5.20 23.23
CA ASP A 316 1.06 -6.03 22.87
C ASP A 316 0.68 -7.48 22.52
N ILE A 317 -0.23 -8.09 23.30
CA ILE A 317 -0.69 -9.47 23.07
C ILE A 317 -1.33 -9.61 21.69
N LEU A 318 -2.15 -8.65 21.28
CA LEU A 318 -2.83 -8.68 19.99
C LEU A 318 -1.89 -8.34 18.84
N LEU A 319 -0.92 -7.44 19.09
CA LEU A 319 0.11 -7.12 18.12
C LEU A 319 0.97 -8.37 17.84
N SER A 320 1.48 -9.04 18.87
CA SER A 320 2.22 -10.29 18.72
C SER A 320 1.37 -11.39 18.05
N GLY A 321 0.09 -11.53 18.41
CA GLY A 321 -0.82 -12.45 17.74
C GLY A 321 -1.00 -12.15 16.25
N THR A 322 -1.08 -10.87 15.88
CA THR A 322 -1.12 -10.40 14.49
C THR A 322 0.15 -10.78 13.74
N VAL A 323 1.32 -10.58 14.35
CA VAL A 323 2.62 -10.97 13.76
C VAL A 323 2.67 -12.47 13.48
N SER A 324 2.34 -13.31 14.46
CA SER A 324 2.34 -14.76 14.28
C SER A 324 1.34 -15.22 13.21
N ALA A 325 0.15 -14.62 13.17
CA ALA A 325 -0.85 -14.93 12.15
C ALA A 325 -0.38 -14.51 10.74
N ALA A 326 0.23 -13.34 10.60
CA ALA A 326 0.79 -12.87 9.34
C ALA A 326 1.91 -13.79 8.86
N GLU A 327 2.88 -14.12 9.73
CA GLU A 327 4.02 -14.98 9.41
C GLU A 327 3.59 -16.34 8.87
N GLU A 328 2.70 -17.03 9.58
CA GLU A 328 2.17 -18.34 9.17
C GLU A 328 1.46 -18.24 7.82
N SER A 329 0.65 -17.20 7.64
CA SER A 329 -0.18 -17.04 6.45
C SER A 329 0.59 -16.64 5.20
N ILE A 330 1.60 -15.76 5.33
CA ILE A 330 2.47 -15.34 4.22
C ILE A 330 3.26 -16.55 3.69
N LYS A 331 3.86 -17.34 4.61
CA LYS A 331 4.49 -18.61 4.26
C LYS A 331 3.49 -19.58 3.61
N GLY A 332 2.27 -19.64 4.15
CA GLY A 332 1.18 -20.46 3.63
C GLY A 332 0.68 -20.08 2.24
N SER A 333 0.88 -18.83 1.80
CA SER A 333 0.56 -18.36 0.43
C SER A 333 1.65 -18.71 -0.60
N GLY A 334 2.71 -19.41 -0.20
CA GLY A 334 3.80 -19.82 -1.09
C GLY A 334 4.79 -18.69 -1.42
N VAL A 335 4.69 -17.55 -0.73
CA VAL A 335 5.65 -16.46 -0.83
C VAL A 335 6.98 -16.90 -0.22
N VAL A 336 8.08 -16.64 -0.93
CA VAL A 336 9.43 -16.87 -0.43
C VAL A 336 9.76 -15.77 0.57
N VAL A 337 10.03 -16.19 1.81
CA VAL A 337 10.40 -15.28 2.91
C VAL A 337 11.92 -15.08 2.97
N ALA A 338 12.33 -13.93 3.49
CA ALA A 338 13.71 -13.63 3.80
C ALA A 338 14.16 -14.44 5.03
N GLU A 339 15.35 -15.00 4.92
CA GLU A 339 16.13 -15.69 5.95
C GLU A 339 17.49 -15.01 6.10
N PRO A 340 18.19 -15.10 7.26
CA PRO A 340 19.49 -14.46 7.48
C PRO A 340 20.54 -14.74 6.41
N ASP A 341 20.56 -15.95 5.86
CA ASP A 341 21.53 -16.37 4.83
C ASP A 341 21.00 -16.18 3.39
N THR A 342 19.88 -15.48 3.21
CA THR A 342 19.21 -15.33 1.91
C THR A 342 20.10 -14.66 0.88
N GLN A 343 20.37 -15.38 -0.22
CA GLN A 343 21.14 -14.90 -1.37
C GLN A 343 20.24 -14.43 -2.52
N VAL A 344 18.97 -14.13 -2.25
CA VAL A 344 18.05 -13.59 -3.25
C VAL A 344 18.56 -12.21 -3.69
N PRO A 345 18.96 -12.02 -4.97
CA PRO A 345 19.75 -10.86 -5.35
C PRO A 345 19.12 -9.49 -5.05
N GLY A 346 17.81 -9.33 -5.25
CA GLY A 346 17.11 -8.07 -4.92
C GLY A 346 17.11 -7.79 -3.42
N VAL A 347 16.74 -8.78 -2.61
CA VAL A 347 16.71 -8.66 -1.14
C VAL A 347 18.11 -8.43 -0.57
N ALA A 348 19.10 -9.17 -1.04
CA ALA A 348 20.49 -9.01 -0.63
C ALA A 348 21.00 -7.59 -0.93
N LEU A 349 20.76 -7.08 -2.15
CA LEU A 349 21.17 -5.72 -2.52
C LEU A 349 20.58 -4.65 -1.59
N LEU A 350 19.31 -4.79 -1.19
CA LEU A 350 18.64 -3.82 -0.31
C LEU A 350 19.16 -3.89 1.13
N ASN A 351 19.48 -5.09 1.63
CA ASN A 351 20.09 -5.24 2.95
C ASN A 351 21.55 -4.75 2.95
N ASP A 352 22.31 -5.06 1.90
CA ASP A 352 23.68 -4.57 1.70
C ASP A 352 23.70 -3.03 1.66
N ALA A 353 22.71 -2.40 1.03
CA ALA A 353 22.62 -0.94 0.98
C ALA A 353 22.53 -0.32 2.37
N TRP A 354 21.71 -0.88 3.25
CA TRP A 354 21.62 -0.43 4.64
C TRP A 354 22.89 -0.71 5.44
N GLN A 355 23.51 -1.87 5.24
CA GLN A 355 24.79 -2.18 5.90
C GLN A 355 25.88 -1.19 5.48
N GLU A 356 26.01 -0.90 4.19
CA GLU A 356 26.98 0.07 3.66
C GLU A 356 26.69 1.48 4.18
N PHE A 357 25.43 1.91 4.16
CA PHE A 357 25.05 3.24 4.65
C PHE A 357 25.44 3.45 6.12
N TRP A 358 25.24 2.44 6.97
CA TRP A 358 25.64 2.50 8.38
C TRP A 358 27.15 2.41 8.61
N GLN A 359 27.88 1.69 7.74
CA GLN A 359 29.33 1.53 7.86
C GLN A 359 30.11 2.75 7.34
N ALA A 360 29.70 3.30 6.20
CA ALA A 360 30.41 4.35 5.48
C ALA A 360 29.44 5.36 4.83
N PRO A 361 28.67 6.14 5.62
CA PRO A 361 27.67 7.06 5.08
C PRO A 361 28.24 8.14 4.16
N GLU A 362 29.51 8.53 4.35
CA GLU A 362 30.20 9.52 3.51
C GLU A 362 30.51 8.98 2.10
N ASP A 363 30.73 7.67 1.97
CA ASP A 363 31.08 7.01 0.70
C ASP A 363 29.86 6.32 0.05
N TYR A 364 28.75 6.18 0.78
CA TYR A 364 27.55 5.46 0.36
C TYR A 364 27.03 5.87 -1.03
N GLN A 365 27.00 7.17 -1.34
CA GLN A 365 26.49 7.65 -2.62
C GLN A 365 27.28 7.08 -3.82
N ALA A 366 28.59 6.96 -3.69
CA ALA A 366 29.43 6.40 -4.74
C ALA A 366 29.16 4.90 -4.90
N TRP A 367 29.07 4.18 -3.79
CA TRP A 367 28.70 2.76 -3.76
C TRP A 367 27.32 2.50 -4.38
N GLU A 368 26.31 3.27 -3.98
CA GLU A 368 24.93 3.14 -4.45
C GLU A 368 24.84 3.35 -5.96
N THR A 369 25.54 4.37 -6.46
CA THR A 369 25.64 4.66 -7.90
C THR A 369 26.25 3.48 -8.67
N GLU A 370 27.33 2.87 -8.15
CA GLU A 370 27.94 1.69 -8.75
C GLU A 370 26.97 0.51 -8.80
N LYS A 371 26.32 0.20 -7.67
CA LYS A 371 25.39 -0.93 -7.56
C LYS A 371 24.16 -0.76 -8.44
N LEU A 372 23.58 0.44 -8.50
CA LEU A 372 22.45 0.73 -9.37
C LEU A 372 22.82 0.62 -10.86
N ASN A 373 24.02 1.07 -11.24
CA ASN A 373 24.50 0.91 -12.60
C ASN A 373 24.67 -0.58 -12.97
N ALA A 374 25.24 -1.38 -12.07
CA ALA A 374 25.37 -2.83 -12.25
C ALA A 374 23.99 -3.52 -12.35
N LEU A 375 23.04 -3.14 -11.50
CA LEU A 375 21.67 -3.65 -11.55
C LEU A 375 20.98 -3.29 -12.87
N ARG A 376 21.09 -2.04 -13.32
CA ARG A 376 20.56 -1.57 -14.62
C ARG A 376 21.14 -2.38 -15.77
N ALA A 377 22.46 -2.58 -15.80
CA ALA A 377 23.11 -3.39 -16.83
C ALA A 377 22.59 -4.84 -16.85
N THR A 378 22.43 -5.45 -15.68
CA THR A 378 21.92 -6.82 -15.53
C THR A 378 20.48 -6.94 -16.02
N LEU A 379 19.60 -6.01 -15.65
CA LEU A 379 18.19 -5.99 -16.09
C LEU A 379 18.02 -5.62 -17.56
N HIS A 380 19.02 -5.00 -18.20
CA HIS A 380 19.04 -4.79 -19.64
C HIS A 380 19.45 -6.03 -20.43
N ALA A 381 20.37 -6.83 -19.90
CA ALA A 381 20.88 -8.03 -20.56
C ALA A 381 19.92 -9.25 -20.53
N ALA A 382 18.88 -9.21 -19.69
CA ALA A 382 17.90 -10.29 -19.55
C ALA A 382 16.78 -10.28 -20.63
N LEU A 383 16.90 -9.44 -21.66
CA LEU A 383 16.05 -9.37 -22.85
C LEU A 383 16.76 -9.95 -24.06
#